data_AF-A0A9W8AWU7-F1
#
_entry.id   AF-A0A9W8AWU7-F1
#
_cell.length_a   1.000
_cell.length_b   1.000
_cell.length_c   1.000
_cell.angle_alpha   90.00
_cell.angle_beta   90.00
_cell.angle_gamma   90.00
#
_symmetry.space_group_name_H-M   'P 1'
#
loop_
_entity.id
_entity.type
_entity.pdbx_description
1 polymer ?
#
loop_
_entity_poly.entity_id
_entity_poly.type
_entity_poly.pdbx_seq_one_letter_code
_entity_poly.pdbx_strand_id
1 'polypeptide(L)'
;IGWTRGTGLMAPNNIVAEGLEKLGARTFSPPEMAFNILGLMHPTIATLSQNEPIWADLNGGLQYVTQLQDVMQALRQQLRETSDIRRAITRDNALDYKVVHGPEAERAYQKQLVTPRANLKFAFPKLKPFTELAHLRYLQGMLDLENVVVVTGYSEVGPYGNSRTRWEMEANGEFSLEGCIEMAWIMGLIKHHTGPLKNGTVYSGWIDTKSNEPVKDLDVKARYEQQILDHCGIRLIEPELYDGYNPKKKRIFREVILEHDLEPFEASLEEAQQFQSQNGDHVDIYENKESGQWTVRFRKGATLMVPKALRFDRLVAGQVPTGWDAARYGVPQDIIDQVDRITLYVLVSTVEALVSSGITDPYEFYKYVHVSEVGNCAGSGMGGQRSLTKMYKDRLFDKPVQNDILQETFINTMAAWVNLLLL
;
A
#
# COMPACT_ATOMS: atom_id res chain seq x y z
N ILE A 1 39.86 25.03 7.15
CA ILE A 1 39.44 23.61 7.19
C ILE A 1 40.20 22.88 6.10
N GLY A 2 40.85 21.76 6.43
CA GLY A 2 41.62 20.95 5.50
C GLY A 2 40.82 19.93 4.71
N TRP A 3 41.56 19.07 4.00
CA TRP A 3 40.98 18.04 3.16
C TRP A 3 40.19 17.02 3.98
N THR A 4 38.86 17.06 3.83
CA THR A 4 37.93 16.19 4.53
C THR A 4 37.33 15.18 3.55
N ARG A 5 37.67 13.91 3.72
CA ARG A 5 37.13 12.77 2.97
C ARG A 5 35.66 12.62 3.33
N GLY A 6 34.77 12.61 2.34
CA GLY A 6 33.33 12.61 2.58
C GLY A 6 32.52 11.95 1.47
N THR A 7 31.20 11.93 1.66
CA THR A 7 30.23 11.48 0.66
C THR A 7 29.80 12.64 -0.25
N GLY A 8 29.22 12.32 -1.41
CA GLY A 8 28.72 13.33 -2.36
C GLY A 8 29.79 13.92 -3.28
N LEU A 9 29.81 15.25 -3.43
CA LEU A 9 30.61 15.97 -4.45
C LEU A 9 32.13 15.80 -4.32
N MET A 10 32.63 15.51 -3.11
CA MET A 10 34.07 15.28 -2.85
C MET A 10 34.47 13.81 -2.94
N ALA A 11 33.54 12.88 -3.16
CA ALA A 11 33.85 11.45 -3.31
C ALA A 11 34.88 11.13 -4.41
N PRO A 12 34.88 11.81 -5.59
CA PRO A 12 35.91 11.59 -6.62
C PRO A 12 37.32 12.01 -6.19
N ASN A 13 37.45 12.78 -5.12
CA ASN A 13 38.73 13.21 -4.57
C ASN A 13 39.26 12.21 -3.51
N ASN A 14 38.42 11.30 -2.99
CA ASN A 14 38.83 10.32 -1.99
C ASN A 14 39.91 9.36 -2.52
N ILE A 15 39.90 9.03 -3.82
CA ILE A 15 40.86 8.10 -4.42
C ILE A 15 42.31 8.60 -4.41
N VAL A 16 42.53 9.92 -4.35
CA VAL A 16 43.89 10.50 -4.30
C VAL A 16 44.34 10.85 -2.88
N ALA A 17 43.46 10.71 -1.87
CA ALA A 17 43.76 11.06 -0.49
C ALA A 17 44.94 10.24 0.07
N GLU A 18 45.00 8.93 -0.20
CA GLU A 18 46.13 8.09 0.24
C GLU A 18 47.45 8.54 -0.41
N GLY A 19 47.42 8.89 -1.71
CA GLY A 19 48.59 9.40 -2.41
C GLY A 19 49.09 10.73 -1.84
N LEU A 20 48.16 11.59 -1.43
CA LEU A 20 48.46 12.84 -0.75
C LEU A 20 49.03 12.61 0.66
N GLU A 21 48.52 11.62 1.40
CA GLU A 21 49.05 11.28 2.74
C GLU A 21 50.48 10.71 2.70
N LYS A 22 50.84 10.01 1.62
CA LYS A 22 52.22 9.54 1.38
C LYS A 22 53.22 10.68 1.21
N LEU A 23 52.76 11.88 0.85
CA LEU A 23 53.58 13.09 0.76
C LEU A 23 53.73 13.81 2.11
N GLY A 24 53.18 13.25 3.19
CA GLY A 24 53.27 13.79 4.55
C GLY A 24 52.15 14.74 4.94
N ALA A 25 51.14 14.95 4.09
CA ALA A 25 49.91 15.64 4.47
C ALA A 25 48.98 14.70 5.25
N ARG A 26 48.03 15.26 6.01
CA ARG A 26 46.98 14.50 6.69
C ARG A 26 45.62 14.87 6.14
N THR A 27 44.84 13.87 5.72
CA THR A 27 43.42 14.06 5.42
C THR A 27 42.57 13.66 6.63
N PHE A 28 41.35 14.17 6.67
CA PHE A 28 40.43 13.97 7.79
C PHE A 28 39.16 13.28 7.31
N SER A 29 38.57 12.44 8.16
CA SER A 29 37.17 12.00 8.03
C SER A 29 36.22 13.08 8.57
N PRO A 30 34.91 13.02 8.28
CA PRO A 30 33.97 14.01 8.79
C PRO A 30 33.93 14.05 10.34
N PRO A 31 33.98 12.91 11.07
CA PRO A 31 34.12 12.94 12.54
C PRO A 31 35.43 13.56 13.03
N GLU A 32 36.57 13.32 12.38
CA GLU A 32 37.84 13.94 12.78
C GLU A 32 37.80 15.47 12.57
N MET A 33 37.26 15.95 11.45
CA MET A 33 37.12 17.39 11.23
C MET A 33 36.07 18.01 12.15
N ALA A 34 34.98 17.31 12.44
CA ALA A 34 33.99 17.74 13.44
C ALA A 34 34.63 17.87 14.83
N PHE A 35 35.45 16.90 15.25
CA PHE A 35 36.20 16.96 16.50
C PHE A 35 37.15 18.17 16.54
N ASN A 36 37.89 18.42 15.45
CA ASN A 36 38.80 19.56 15.37
C ASN A 36 38.07 20.91 15.46
N ILE A 37 36.88 21.03 14.85
CA ILE A 37 36.06 22.24 14.92
C ILE A 37 35.42 22.39 16.32
N LEU A 38 34.89 21.30 16.90
CA LEU A 38 34.34 21.30 18.25
C LEU A 38 35.41 21.64 19.30
N GLY A 39 36.66 21.27 19.07
CA GLY A 39 37.79 21.66 19.92
C GLY A 39 37.97 23.17 20.04
N LEU A 40 37.60 23.95 19.02
CA LEU A 40 37.63 25.42 19.07
C LEU A 40 36.55 26.00 19.98
N MET A 41 35.54 25.22 20.35
CA MET A 41 34.51 25.60 21.32
C MET A 41 34.91 25.30 22.77
N HIS A 42 36.11 24.75 23.01
CA HIS A 42 36.60 24.50 24.36
C HIS A 42 36.67 25.83 25.15
N PRO A 43 36.27 25.88 26.44
CA PRO A 43 36.20 27.12 27.22
C PRO A 43 37.47 27.98 27.17
N THR A 44 38.64 27.34 27.14
CA THR A 44 39.93 28.03 26.99
C THR A 44 40.04 28.80 25.67
N ILE A 45 39.67 28.17 24.55
CA ILE A 45 39.71 28.80 23.21
C ILE A 45 38.59 29.82 23.08
N ALA A 46 37.40 29.53 23.62
CA ALA A 46 36.28 30.46 23.63
C ALA A 46 36.61 31.76 24.40
N THR A 47 37.29 31.65 25.55
CA THR A 47 37.74 32.83 26.32
C THR A 47 38.81 33.62 25.56
N LEU A 48 39.74 32.93 24.89
CA LEU A 48 40.74 33.59 24.03
C LEU A 48 40.08 34.34 22.86
N SER A 49 39.03 33.77 22.25
CA SER A 49 38.32 34.38 21.12
C SER A 49 37.54 35.65 21.47
N GLN A 50 37.25 35.87 22.76
CA GLN A 50 36.60 37.10 23.22
C GLN A 50 37.57 38.30 23.22
N ASN A 51 38.88 38.03 23.31
CA ASN A 51 39.91 39.07 23.36
C ASN A 51 40.50 39.34 21.97
N GLU A 52 40.75 38.30 21.17
CA GLU A 52 41.34 38.43 19.83
C GLU A 52 40.73 37.43 18.84
N PRO A 53 40.64 37.77 17.53
CA PRO A 53 40.24 36.81 16.51
C PRO A 53 41.20 35.62 16.42
N ILE A 54 40.68 34.40 16.54
CA ILE A 54 41.47 33.17 16.45
C ILE A 54 41.48 32.64 15.02
N TRP A 55 42.67 32.45 14.46
CA TRP A 55 42.87 31.75 13.19
C TRP A 55 43.34 30.32 13.45
N ALA A 56 42.47 29.34 13.21
CA ALA A 56 42.76 27.92 13.43
C ALA A 56 43.08 27.20 12.11
N ASP A 57 44.34 26.84 11.93
CA ASP A 57 44.78 26.04 10.79
C ASP A 57 44.49 24.54 10.99
N LEU A 58 43.34 24.12 10.48
CA LEU A 58 42.92 22.71 10.44
C LEU A 58 43.24 22.04 9.09
N ASN A 59 44.29 22.49 8.39
CA ASN A 59 44.58 22.08 7.01
C ASN A 59 45.36 20.75 6.89
N GLY A 60 45.93 20.24 7.99
CA GLY A 60 46.64 18.96 7.98
C GLY A 60 47.95 18.99 7.18
N GLY A 61 48.63 20.13 7.13
CA GLY A 61 49.94 20.25 6.46
C GLY A 61 49.88 20.33 4.93
N LEU A 62 48.68 20.48 4.34
CA LEU A 62 48.50 20.65 2.89
C LEU A 62 49.24 21.86 2.32
N GLN A 63 49.45 22.91 3.12
CA GLN A 63 50.23 24.09 2.74
C GLN A 63 51.70 23.78 2.42
N TYR A 64 52.23 22.66 2.90
CA TYR A 64 53.60 22.24 2.66
C TYR A 64 53.76 21.40 1.39
N VAL A 65 52.66 21.04 0.72
CA VAL A 65 52.68 20.34 -0.57
C VAL A 65 52.80 21.37 -1.70
N THR A 66 54.01 21.49 -2.27
CA THR A 66 54.27 22.38 -3.41
C THR A 66 53.52 21.90 -4.66
N GLN A 67 52.90 22.81 -5.41
CA GLN A 67 52.16 22.51 -6.65
C GLN A 67 51.06 21.45 -6.43
N LEU A 68 50.25 21.61 -5.37
CA LEU A 68 49.19 20.69 -4.97
C LEU A 68 48.26 20.28 -6.14
N GLN A 69 47.91 21.21 -7.03
CA GLN A 69 47.05 20.92 -8.18
C GLN A 69 47.71 19.92 -9.14
N ASP A 70 48.98 20.12 -9.48
CA ASP A 70 49.72 19.25 -10.41
C ASP A 70 49.95 17.87 -9.80
N VAL A 71 50.28 17.83 -8.49
CA VAL A 71 50.41 16.59 -7.72
C VAL A 71 49.10 15.80 -7.71
N MET A 72 47.97 16.47 -7.45
CA MET A 72 46.66 15.83 -7.45
C MET A 72 46.26 15.31 -8.84
N GLN A 73 46.57 16.07 -9.89
CA GLN A 73 46.30 15.65 -11.27
C GLN A 73 47.17 14.44 -11.65
N ALA A 74 48.46 14.45 -11.30
CA ALA A 74 49.38 13.35 -11.55
C ALA A 74 48.94 12.07 -10.81
N LEU A 75 48.60 12.15 -9.52
CA LEU A 75 48.09 11.02 -8.74
C LEU A 75 46.82 10.44 -9.35
N ARG A 76 45.90 11.31 -9.79
CA ARG A 76 44.66 10.88 -10.44
C ARG A 76 44.91 10.22 -11.79
N GLN A 77 45.82 10.78 -12.58
CA GLN A 77 46.19 10.25 -13.89
C GLN A 77 46.84 8.88 -13.73
N GLN A 78 47.82 8.73 -12.84
CA GLN A 78 48.48 7.45 -12.55
C GLN A 78 47.48 6.36 -12.14
N LEU A 79 46.51 6.69 -11.27
CA LEU A 79 45.48 5.74 -10.85
C LEU A 79 44.56 5.33 -12.00
N ARG A 80 44.15 6.29 -12.84
CA ARG A 80 43.31 6.02 -14.01
C ARG A 80 44.04 5.19 -15.05
N GLU A 81 45.25 5.58 -15.42
CA GLU A 81 46.09 4.84 -16.37
C GLU A 81 46.33 3.41 -15.89
N THR A 82 46.72 3.24 -14.62
CA THR A 82 46.92 1.89 -14.04
C THR A 82 45.64 1.07 -14.08
N SER A 83 44.49 1.67 -13.74
CA SER A 83 43.18 1.01 -13.82
C SER A 83 42.81 0.61 -15.25
N ASP A 84 42.98 1.52 -16.20
CA ASP A 84 42.60 1.33 -17.60
C ASP A 84 43.49 0.27 -18.27
N ILE A 85 44.80 0.32 -18.04
CA ILE A 85 45.76 -0.70 -18.51
C ILE A 85 45.39 -2.06 -17.93
N ARG A 86 45.18 -2.17 -16.60
CA ARG A 86 44.80 -3.44 -15.97
C ARG A 86 43.47 -3.97 -16.48
N ARG A 87 42.48 -3.11 -16.71
CA ARG A 87 41.17 -3.49 -17.26
C ARG A 87 41.30 -3.98 -18.70
N ALA A 88 42.08 -3.28 -19.53
CA ALA A 88 42.35 -3.68 -20.91
C ALA A 88 43.04 -5.04 -20.95
N ILE A 89 44.12 -5.23 -20.19
CA ILE A 89 44.84 -6.52 -20.10
C ILE A 89 43.90 -7.63 -19.62
N THR A 90 43.08 -7.38 -18.59
CA THR A 90 42.15 -8.40 -18.06
C THR A 90 41.09 -8.79 -19.09
N ARG A 91 40.57 -7.81 -19.84
CA ARG A 91 39.58 -8.04 -20.90
C ARG A 91 40.18 -8.81 -22.06
N ASP A 92 41.40 -8.46 -22.47
CA ASP A 92 42.13 -9.12 -23.54
C ASP A 92 42.45 -10.57 -23.16
N ASN A 93 43.01 -10.79 -21.97
CA ASN A 93 43.26 -12.14 -21.44
C ASN A 93 41.99 -12.99 -21.38
N ALA A 94 40.84 -12.40 -21.02
CA ALA A 94 39.56 -13.12 -21.01
C ALA A 94 39.08 -13.51 -22.42
N LEU A 95 39.32 -12.65 -23.42
CA LEU A 95 39.02 -12.94 -24.82
C LEU A 95 39.97 -14.01 -25.38
N ASP A 96 41.28 -13.88 -25.13
CA ASP A 96 42.29 -14.87 -25.52
C ASP A 96 41.97 -16.24 -24.92
N TYR A 97 41.63 -16.30 -23.63
CA TYR A 97 41.21 -17.53 -22.97
C TYR A 97 40.03 -18.18 -23.68
N LYS A 98 39.03 -17.38 -24.08
CA LYS A 98 37.85 -17.84 -24.83
C LYS A 98 38.17 -18.34 -26.23
N VAL A 99 39.13 -17.71 -26.93
CA VAL A 99 39.57 -18.15 -28.26
C VAL A 99 40.34 -19.47 -28.17
N VAL A 100 41.26 -19.59 -27.21
CA VAL A 100 42.13 -20.77 -27.04
C VAL A 100 41.36 -21.99 -26.51
N HIS A 101 40.50 -21.80 -25.49
CA HIS A 101 39.81 -22.90 -24.81
C HIS A 101 38.35 -23.07 -25.22
N GLY A 102 37.84 -22.20 -26.10
CA GLY A 102 36.46 -22.21 -26.55
C GLY A 102 35.44 -21.69 -25.53
N PRO A 103 34.17 -21.52 -25.94
CA PRO A 103 33.12 -20.96 -25.09
C PRO A 103 32.64 -21.91 -23.98
N GLU A 104 32.96 -23.21 -24.06
CA GLU A 104 32.57 -24.21 -23.05
C GLU A 104 33.43 -24.10 -21.78
N ALA A 105 34.73 -23.82 -21.93
CA ALA A 105 35.61 -23.56 -20.80
C ALA A 105 35.15 -22.33 -20.00
N GLU A 106 34.68 -21.26 -20.67
CA GLU A 106 34.11 -20.08 -20.03
C GLU A 106 32.84 -20.42 -19.22
N ARG A 107 31.94 -21.25 -19.78
CA ARG A 107 30.72 -21.68 -19.06
C ARG A 107 31.02 -22.46 -17.79
N ALA A 108 32.11 -23.24 -17.76
CA ALA A 108 32.50 -23.98 -16.55
C ALA A 108 32.89 -23.06 -15.38
N TYR A 109 33.37 -21.83 -15.66
CA TYR A 109 33.68 -20.83 -14.63
C TYR A 109 32.49 -19.94 -14.26
N GLN A 110 31.40 -19.95 -15.05
CA GLN A 110 30.20 -19.18 -14.73
C GLN A 110 29.45 -19.85 -13.57
N LYS A 111 29.45 -19.16 -12.42
CA LYS A 111 28.64 -19.57 -11.28
C LYS A 111 27.17 -19.38 -11.60
N GLN A 112 26.37 -20.44 -11.43
CA GLN A 112 24.92 -20.31 -11.44
C GLN A 112 24.47 -19.63 -10.14
N LEU A 113 23.89 -18.44 -10.27
CA LEU A 113 23.29 -17.71 -9.16
C LEU A 113 21.83 -18.13 -9.01
N VAL A 114 21.43 -18.46 -7.78
CA VAL A 114 20.04 -18.79 -7.45
C VAL A 114 19.33 -17.49 -7.07
N THR A 115 18.26 -17.16 -7.79
CA THR A 115 17.40 -16.03 -7.45
C THR A 115 16.37 -16.44 -6.40
N PRO A 116 16.14 -15.64 -5.35
CA PRO A 116 15.13 -15.93 -4.36
C PRO A 116 13.72 -15.86 -4.99
N ARG A 117 12.82 -16.66 -4.44
CA ARG A 117 11.37 -16.62 -4.68
C ARG A 117 10.67 -16.40 -3.34
N ALA A 118 9.51 -15.77 -3.36
CA ALA A 118 8.74 -15.64 -2.14
C ALA A 118 8.29 -17.00 -1.65
N ASN A 119 8.41 -17.20 -0.34
CA ASN A 119 7.89 -18.37 0.34
C ASN A 119 6.94 -17.90 1.45
N LEU A 120 5.73 -17.52 1.03
CA LEU A 120 4.64 -17.12 1.92
C LEU A 120 4.30 -18.28 2.86
N LYS A 121 4.50 -18.07 4.16
CA LYS A 121 4.26 -19.06 5.20
C LYS A 121 3.20 -18.59 6.18
N PHE A 122 2.38 -19.52 6.65
CA PHE A 122 1.61 -19.33 7.87
C PHE A 122 2.54 -19.55 9.07
N ALA A 123 3.05 -18.44 9.62
CA ALA A 123 3.98 -18.48 10.74
C ALA A 123 3.22 -18.70 12.06
N PHE A 124 2.88 -19.95 12.36
CA PHE A 124 2.27 -20.30 13.65
C PHE A 124 3.28 -20.07 14.79
N PRO A 125 2.80 -19.78 16.02
CA PRO A 125 3.68 -19.63 17.17
C PRO A 125 4.58 -20.86 17.36
N LYS A 126 5.88 -20.63 17.53
CA LYS A 126 6.85 -21.71 17.72
C LYS A 126 6.62 -22.39 19.07
N LEU A 127 6.24 -23.66 19.06
CA LEU A 127 6.11 -24.47 20.27
C LEU A 127 7.49 -24.85 20.79
N LYS A 128 7.80 -24.43 22.02
CA LYS A 128 9.04 -24.81 22.71
C LYS A 128 8.96 -26.26 23.20
N PRO A 129 10.10 -26.97 23.32
CA PRO A 129 10.14 -28.25 24.00
C PRO A 129 9.59 -28.15 25.43
N PHE A 130 8.87 -29.18 25.87
CA PHE A 130 8.26 -29.22 27.21
C PHE A 130 9.28 -29.01 28.36
N THR A 131 10.53 -29.44 28.15
CA THR A 131 11.63 -29.27 29.11
C THR A 131 11.97 -27.80 29.37
N GLU A 132 11.88 -26.94 28.36
CA GLU A 132 12.12 -25.49 28.51
C GLU A 132 11.01 -24.80 29.33
N LEU A 133 9.84 -25.42 29.41
CA LEU A 133 8.69 -24.94 30.18
C LEU A 133 8.71 -25.43 31.64
N ALA A 134 9.80 -26.09 32.09
CA ALA A 134 9.88 -26.66 33.44
C ALA A 134 9.68 -25.61 34.56
N HIS A 135 10.03 -24.35 34.30
CA HIS A 135 9.82 -23.23 35.22
C HIS A 135 8.33 -22.93 35.50
N LEU A 136 7.39 -23.44 34.69
CA LEU A 136 5.94 -23.28 34.85
C LEU A 136 5.25 -24.48 35.51
N ARG A 137 5.99 -25.53 35.93
CA ARG A 137 5.40 -26.77 36.49
C ARG A 137 4.49 -26.55 37.70
N TYR A 138 4.70 -25.47 38.45
CA TYR A 138 3.87 -25.13 39.60
C TYR A 138 2.40 -24.81 39.22
N LEU A 139 2.12 -24.53 37.94
CA LEU A 139 0.77 -24.30 37.41
C LEU A 139 0.08 -25.58 36.93
N GLN A 140 0.78 -26.72 36.88
CA GLN A 140 0.26 -27.96 36.31
C GLN A 140 -0.93 -28.47 37.13
N GLY A 141 -2.10 -28.60 36.48
CA GLY A 141 -3.34 -29.05 37.12
C GLY A 141 -4.04 -27.99 37.99
N MET A 142 -3.56 -26.74 37.98
CA MET A 142 -4.17 -25.64 38.74
C MET A 142 -5.39 -25.04 38.04
N LEU A 143 -5.38 -25.01 36.71
CA LEU A 143 -6.43 -24.38 35.90
C LEU A 143 -7.30 -25.46 35.26
N ASP A 144 -8.62 -25.23 35.30
CA ASP A 144 -9.55 -25.91 34.42
C ASP A 144 -9.46 -25.27 33.03
N LEU A 145 -8.95 -26.04 32.06
CA LEU A 145 -8.71 -25.54 30.70
C LEU A 145 -10.00 -25.28 29.92
N GLU A 146 -11.15 -25.85 30.33
CA GLU A 146 -12.45 -25.56 29.71
C GLU A 146 -12.89 -24.10 29.94
N ASN A 147 -12.41 -23.49 31.03
CA ASN A 147 -12.72 -22.11 31.41
C ASN A 147 -11.63 -21.10 30.98
N VAL A 148 -10.65 -21.52 30.18
CA VAL A 148 -9.58 -20.65 29.68
C VAL A 148 -9.82 -20.29 28.22
N VAL A 149 -10.22 -19.05 27.96
CA VAL A 149 -10.39 -18.54 26.60
C VAL A 149 -9.03 -18.27 25.95
N VAL A 150 -8.86 -18.74 24.72
CA VAL A 150 -7.64 -18.56 23.92
C VAL A 150 -7.99 -18.00 22.54
N VAL A 151 -7.08 -17.20 21.98
CA VAL A 151 -7.16 -16.77 20.56
C VAL A 151 -6.40 -17.80 19.73
N THR A 152 -7.11 -18.50 18.85
CA THR A 152 -6.51 -19.54 17.99
C THR A 152 -6.12 -19.02 16.61
N GLY A 153 -6.76 -17.96 16.12
CA GLY A 153 -6.46 -17.31 14.85
C GLY A 153 -6.98 -15.88 14.80
N TYR A 154 -6.42 -15.07 13.89
CA TYR A 154 -6.79 -13.67 13.68
C TYR A 154 -6.51 -13.26 12.23
N SER A 155 -7.26 -12.28 11.73
CA SER A 155 -6.92 -11.55 10.51
C SER A 155 -7.57 -10.16 10.52
N GLU A 156 -7.30 -9.37 9.50
CA GLU A 156 -7.87 -8.06 9.24
C GLU A 156 -7.95 -7.80 7.72
N VAL A 157 -8.84 -6.91 7.32
CA VAL A 157 -8.75 -6.19 6.04
C VAL A 157 -8.64 -4.71 6.37
N GLY A 158 -7.45 -4.14 6.14
CA GLY A 158 -7.11 -2.79 6.56
C GLY A 158 -6.31 -2.00 5.53
N PRO A 159 -5.86 -0.79 5.87
CA PRO A 159 -5.14 0.09 4.95
C PRO A 159 -3.82 -0.49 4.42
N TYR A 160 -3.21 -1.43 5.14
CA TYR A 160 -1.98 -2.11 4.74
C TYR A 160 -2.23 -3.57 4.31
N GLY A 161 -3.42 -3.90 3.82
CA GLY A 161 -3.76 -5.27 3.40
C GLY A 161 -4.29 -6.10 4.56
N ASN A 162 -3.65 -7.22 4.87
CA ASN A 162 -4.01 -8.11 5.97
C ASN A 162 -3.01 -8.02 7.13
N SER A 163 -3.18 -8.87 8.14
CA SER A 163 -2.35 -8.81 9.35
C SER A 163 -0.87 -9.08 9.11
N ARG A 164 -0.51 -9.81 8.04
CA ARG A 164 0.88 -10.12 7.69
C ARG A 164 1.57 -8.87 7.13
N THR A 165 0.99 -8.29 6.09
CA THR A 165 1.53 -7.11 5.43
C THR A 165 1.48 -5.88 6.33
N ARG A 166 0.43 -5.71 7.14
CA ARG A 166 0.37 -4.64 8.14
C ARG A 166 1.43 -4.81 9.22
N TRP A 167 1.70 -6.04 9.69
CA TRP A 167 2.77 -6.28 10.67
C TRP A 167 4.15 -5.95 10.14
N GLU A 168 4.46 -6.27 8.88
CA GLU A 168 5.75 -5.89 8.28
C GLU A 168 5.94 -4.37 8.25
N MET A 169 4.91 -3.63 7.82
CA MET A 169 4.97 -2.18 7.79
C MET A 169 5.05 -1.57 9.21
N GLU A 170 4.32 -2.13 10.17
CA GLU A 170 4.31 -1.67 11.56
C GLU A 170 5.65 -1.92 12.26
N ALA A 171 6.23 -3.11 12.10
CA ALA A 171 7.42 -3.52 12.82
C ALA A 171 8.73 -3.08 12.14
N ASN A 172 8.78 -3.09 10.80
CA ASN A 172 10.01 -2.86 10.04
C ASN A 172 9.98 -1.57 9.20
N GLY A 173 8.80 -1.02 8.89
CA GLY A 173 8.66 0.15 8.02
C GLY A 173 8.93 -0.12 6.53
N GLU A 174 9.15 -1.37 6.15
CA GLU A 174 9.33 -1.81 4.76
C GLU A 174 8.75 -3.22 4.55
N PHE A 175 8.36 -3.53 3.31
CA PHE A 175 7.88 -4.87 2.96
C PHE A 175 9.04 -5.81 2.63
N SER A 176 8.89 -7.07 3.06
CA SER A 176 9.71 -8.19 2.60
C SER A 176 9.39 -8.54 1.14
N LEU A 177 10.09 -9.53 0.58
CA LEU A 177 9.76 -10.06 -0.75
C LEU A 177 8.35 -10.66 -0.75
N GLU A 178 8.04 -11.44 0.30
CA GLU A 178 6.74 -12.04 0.55
C GLU A 178 5.65 -10.99 0.71
N GLY A 179 5.86 -9.99 1.58
CA GLY A 179 4.88 -8.93 1.82
C GLY A 179 4.62 -8.08 0.57
N CYS A 180 5.66 -7.81 -0.23
CA CYS A 180 5.50 -7.06 -1.48
C CYS A 180 4.69 -7.85 -2.53
N ILE A 181 4.88 -9.18 -2.60
CA ILE A 181 4.10 -10.05 -3.50
C ILE A 181 2.66 -10.17 -3.01
N GLU A 182 2.44 -10.32 -1.71
CA GLU A 182 1.11 -10.37 -1.12
C GLU A 182 0.37 -9.05 -1.38
N MET A 183 0.99 -7.89 -1.14
CA MET A 183 0.41 -6.58 -1.47
C MET A 183 0.14 -6.40 -2.97
N ALA A 184 1.08 -6.80 -3.84
CA ALA A 184 0.87 -6.72 -5.28
C ALA A 184 -0.31 -7.58 -5.74
N TRP A 185 -0.52 -8.75 -5.14
CA TRP A 185 -1.68 -9.60 -5.39
C TRP A 185 -2.97 -9.00 -4.81
N ILE A 186 -2.93 -8.49 -3.57
CA ILE A 186 -4.06 -7.83 -2.91
C ILE A 186 -4.53 -6.62 -3.73
N MET A 187 -3.63 -5.85 -4.33
CA MET A 187 -3.93 -4.69 -5.16
C MET A 187 -4.24 -5.04 -6.62
N GLY A 188 -4.13 -6.32 -7.00
CA GLY A 188 -4.41 -6.79 -8.37
C GLY A 188 -3.37 -6.38 -9.40
N LEU A 189 -2.15 -6.03 -8.99
CA LEU A 189 -1.03 -5.70 -9.87
C LEU A 189 -0.47 -6.94 -10.57
N ILE A 190 -0.46 -8.06 -9.86
CA ILE A 190 -0.05 -9.37 -10.37
C ILE A 190 -1.17 -10.39 -10.21
N LYS A 191 -1.18 -11.38 -11.10
CA LYS A 191 -2.06 -12.56 -11.02
C LYS A 191 -1.26 -13.81 -11.36
N HIS A 192 -1.64 -14.95 -10.77
CA HIS A 192 -1.02 -16.22 -11.10
C HIS A 192 -1.52 -16.73 -12.45
N HIS A 193 -0.61 -17.17 -13.32
CA HIS A 193 -0.93 -17.80 -14.59
C HIS A 193 -0.32 -19.19 -14.66
N THR A 194 -1.11 -20.16 -15.10
CA THR A 194 -0.65 -21.51 -15.42
C THR A 194 -1.13 -21.84 -16.82
N GLY A 195 -0.20 -22.01 -17.77
CA GLY A 195 -0.54 -22.39 -19.14
C GLY A 195 0.34 -21.70 -20.19
N PRO A 196 -0.02 -21.79 -21.47
CA PRO A 196 0.73 -21.15 -22.54
C PRO A 196 0.64 -19.62 -22.43
N LEU A 197 1.77 -18.94 -22.61
CA LEU A 197 1.85 -17.50 -22.81
C LEU A 197 1.56 -17.16 -24.28
N LYS A 198 1.42 -15.86 -24.58
CA LYS A 198 1.20 -15.35 -25.95
C LYS A 198 2.27 -15.80 -26.96
N ASN A 199 3.48 -16.10 -26.48
CA ASN A 199 4.60 -16.59 -27.29
C ASN A 199 4.63 -18.13 -27.44
N GLY A 200 3.61 -18.84 -26.96
CA GLY A 200 3.52 -20.31 -27.00
C GLY A 200 4.33 -21.05 -25.93
N THR A 201 5.11 -20.34 -25.10
CA THR A 201 5.86 -20.98 -24.00
C THR A 201 4.94 -21.30 -22.82
N VAL A 202 5.06 -22.50 -22.27
CA VAL A 202 4.33 -22.88 -21.04
C VAL A 202 4.97 -22.16 -19.86
N TYR A 203 4.16 -21.43 -19.10
CA TYR A 203 4.58 -20.66 -17.95
C TYR A 203 3.71 -20.96 -16.73
N SER A 204 4.34 -20.99 -15.56
CA SER A 204 3.68 -21.07 -14.27
C SER A 204 4.36 -20.07 -13.34
N GLY A 205 3.60 -19.06 -12.90
CA GLY A 205 4.10 -18.00 -12.04
C GLY A 205 3.30 -16.72 -12.14
N TRP A 206 3.88 -15.62 -11.65
CA TRP A 206 3.25 -14.31 -11.66
C TRP A 206 3.31 -13.65 -13.03
N ILE A 207 2.19 -13.08 -13.46
CA ILE A 207 2.13 -12.17 -14.59
C ILE A 207 1.56 -10.82 -14.16
N ASP A 208 1.99 -9.76 -14.83
CA ASP A 208 1.39 -8.43 -14.65
C ASP A 208 -0.05 -8.45 -15.16
N THR A 209 -0.99 -7.91 -14.38
CA THR A 209 -2.42 -7.96 -14.71
C THR A 209 -2.77 -7.16 -15.97
N LYS A 210 -2.02 -6.07 -16.25
CA LYS A 210 -2.27 -5.17 -17.38
C LYS A 210 -1.61 -5.67 -18.66
N SER A 211 -0.30 -5.94 -18.64
CA SER A 211 0.45 -6.36 -19.83
C SER A 211 0.32 -7.86 -20.13
N ASN A 212 0.01 -8.68 -19.12
CA ASN A 212 0.11 -10.14 -19.13
C ASN A 212 1.53 -10.65 -19.42
N GLU A 213 2.54 -9.87 -19.06
CA GLU A 213 3.95 -10.28 -19.15
C GLU A 213 4.40 -11.01 -17.88
N PRO A 214 5.29 -12.01 -18.00
CA PRO A 214 5.89 -12.69 -16.86
C PRO A 214 6.64 -11.73 -15.92
N VAL A 215 6.43 -11.92 -14.62
CA VAL A 215 7.10 -11.19 -13.55
C VAL A 215 7.80 -12.19 -12.64
N LYS A 216 9.09 -11.99 -12.41
CA LYS A 216 9.83 -12.77 -11.40
C LYS A 216 9.59 -12.14 -10.03
N ASP A 217 9.53 -12.96 -9.00
CA ASP A 217 9.36 -12.55 -7.61
C ASP A 217 10.31 -11.39 -7.23
N LEU A 218 11.62 -11.55 -7.51
CA LEU A 218 12.64 -10.55 -7.21
C LEU A 218 12.38 -9.18 -7.87
N ASP A 219 11.70 -9.16 -9.02
CA ASP A 219 11.41 -7.93 -9.76
C ASP A 219 10.16 -7.22 -9.22
N VAL A 220 9.32 -7.89 -8.41
CA VAL A 220 8.05 -7.33 -7.90
C VAL A 220 8.31 -6.09 -7.06
N LYS A 221 9.28 -6.14 -6.14
CA LYS A 221 9.64 -4.99 -5.28
C LYS A 221 10.09 -3.81 -6.13
N ALA A 222 11.05 -4.01 -7.03
CA ALA A 222 11.56 -2.95 -7.91
C ALA A 222 10.50 -2.35 -8.85
N ARG A 223 9.50 -3.13 -9.28
CA ARG A 223 8.45 -2.67 -10.21
C ARG A 223 7.27 -2.00 -9.52
N TYR A 224 6.82 -2.54 -8.39
CA TYR A 224 5.51 -2.20 -7.82
C TYR A 224 5.57 -1.58 -6.43
N GLU A 225 6.69 -1.62 -5.70
CA GLU A 225 6.75 -1.12 -4.32
C GLU A 225 6.32 0.35 -4.23
N GLN A 226 6.81 1.21 -5.12
CA GLN A 226 6.41 2.62 -5.12
C GLN A 226 4.90 2.78 -5.32
N GLN A 227 4.31 2.05 -6.27
CA GLN A 227 2.87 2.09 -6.52
C GLN A 227 2.08 1.54 -5.32
N ILE A 228 2.59 0.49 -4.65
CA ILE A 228 1.99 -0.06 -3.43
C ILE A 228 1.97 1.01 -2.34
N LEU A 229 3.11 1.64 -2.06
CA LEU A 229 3.25 2.66 -1.02
C LEU A 229 2.41 3.90 -1.30
N ASP A 230 2.28 4.32 -2.56
CA ASP A 230 1.46 5.48 -2.96
C ASP A 230 -0.04 5.23 -2.76
N HIS A 231 -0.47 3.97 -2.81
CA HIS A 231 -1.88 3.55 -2.82
C HIS A 231 -2.27 2.59 -1.67
N CYS A 232 -1.49 2.56 -0.59
CA CYS A 232 -1.84 1.89 0.67
C CYS A 232 -1.73 2.85 1.86
N GLY A 233 -2.20 2.43 3.04
CA GLY A 233 -2.09 3.21 4.26
C GLY A 233 -2.95 4.48 4.32
N ILE A 234 -2.46 5.48 5.06
CA ILE A 234 -3.10 6.78 5.24
C ILE A 234 -2.72 7.68 4.06
N ARG A 235 -3.70 8.04 3.23
CA ARG A 235 -3.48 8.83 2.02
C ARG A 235 -4.67 9.70 1.66
N LEU A 236 -4.51 10.54 0.63
CA LEU A 236 -5.60 11.36 0.10
C LEU A 236 -6.76 10.46 -0.37
N ILE A 237 -8.00 10.89 -0.09
CA ILE A 237 -9.19 10.14 -0.47
C ILE A 237 -9.25 9.98 -1.97
N GLU A 238 -9.31 8.73 -2.42
CA GLU A 238 -9.45 8.35 -3.82
C GLU A 238 -10.95 8.18 -4.15
N PRO A 239 -11.54 9.05 -4.99
CA PRO A 239 -12.97 9.02 -5.27
C PRO A 239 -13.48 7.69 -5.84
N GLU A 240 -12.63 6.97 -6.57
CA GLU A 240 -12.92 5.67 -7.18
C GLU A 240 -13.28 4.61 -6.14
N LEU A 241 -12.75 4.73 -4.91
CA LEU A 241 -13.03 3.80 -3.81
C LEU A 241 -14.35 4.11 -3.09
N TYR A 242 -14.98 5.25 -3.35
CA TYR A 242 -16.12 5.76 -2.57
C TYR A 242 -17.24 6.32 -3.47
N ASP A 243 -17.59 5.61 -4.53
CA ASP A 243 -18.70 5.95 -5.44
C ASP A 243 -18.62 7.40 -5.99
N GLY A 244 -17.40 7.87 -6.29
CA GLY A 244 -17.14 9.22 -6.80
C GLY A 244 -17.13 10.32 -5.74
N TYR A 245 -17.06 9.98 -4.45
CA TYR A 245 -16.95 10.97 -3.37
C TYR A 245 -15.66 11.79 -3.49
N ASN A 246 -15.81 13.07 -3.78
CA ASN A 246 -14.70 14.02 -3.80
C ASN A 246 -14.86 15.06 -2.67
N PRO A 247 -13.98 15.05 -1.66
CA PRO A 247 -14.09 15.99 -0.53
C PRO A 247 -13.86 17.45 -0.96
N LYS A 248 -13.13 17.71 -2.06
CA LYS A 248 -12.95 19.07 -2.61
C LYS A 248 -14.23 19.60 -3.28
N LYS A 249 -15.17 18.72 -3.63
CA LYS A 249 -16.42 19.04 -4.34
C LYS A 249 -17.60 18.26 -3.76
N LYS A 250 -17.85 18.41 -2.45
CA LYS A 250 -18.95 17.73 -1.77
C LYS A 250 -20.29 18.28 -2.25
N ARG A 251 -21.06 17.47 -2.98
CA ARG A 251 -22.39 17.84 -3.50
C ARG A 251 -23.40 17.96 -2.36
N ILE A 252 -24.07 19.11 -2.30
CA ILE A 252 -25.18 19.41 -1.38
C ILE A 252 -26.29 20.12 -2.16
N PHE A 253 -27.51 20.11 -1.65
CA PHE A 253 -28.64 20.77 -2.29
C PHE A 253 -29.08 21.99 -1.48
N ARG A 254 -29.57 23.01 -2.17
CA ARG A 254 -30.25 24.15 -1.56
C ARG A 254 -31.65 24.22 -2.14
N GLU A 255 -32.61 24.31 -1.25
CA GLU A 255 -34.00 24.58 -1.58
C GLU A 255 -34.15 26.04 -2.04
N VAL A 256 -34.82 26.24 -3.17
CA VAL A 256 -35.07 27.53 -3.80
C VAL A 256 -36.51 27.57 -4.29
N ILE A 257 -37.18 28.70 -4.12
CA ILE A 257 -38.54 28.93 -4.62
C ILE A 257 -38.45 29.57 -6.01
N LEU A 258 -39.23 29.08 -6.97
CA LEU A 258 -39.30 29.65 -8.31
C LEU A 258 -39.93 31.04 -8.30
N GLU A 259 -39.20 32.03 -8.83
CA GLU A 259 -39.70 33.40 -8.98
C GLU A 259 -40.46 33.62 -10.29
N HIS A 260 -40.25 32.76 -11.28
CA HIS A 260 -40.88 32.75 -12.59
C HIS A 260 -41.22 31.31 -12.99
N ASP A 261 -42.19 31.15 -13.89
CA ASP A 261 -42.56 29.86 -14.46
C ASP A 261 -41.38 29.29 -15.26
N LEU A 262 -41.12 27.98 -15.13
CA LEU A 262 -40.14 27.28 -15.96
C LEU A 262 -40.70 26.99 -17.36
N GLU A 263 -39.78 26.75 -18.28
CA GLU A 263 -40.11 26.17 -19.58
C GLU A 263 -40.63 24.73 -19.38
N PRO A 264 -41.64 24.33 -20.18
CA PRO A 264 -42.19 22.98 -20.12
C PRO A 264 -41.18 21.93 -20.57
N PHE A 265 -41.29 20.73 -20.02
CA PHE A 265 -40.56 19.54 -20.48
C PHE A 265 -41.51 18.35 -20.59
N GLU A 266 -41.12 17.32 -21.35
CA GLU A 266 -41.89 16.09 -21.50
C GLU A 266 -41.49 15.05 -20.46
N ALA A 267 -42.50 14.36 -19.90
CA ALA A 267 -42.35 13.27 -18.94
C ALA A 267 -43.41 12.18 -19.22
N SER A 268 -43.22 11.01 -18.60
CA SER A 268 -44.25 9.96 -18.63
C SER A 268 -45.51 10.40 -17.87
N LEU A 269 -46.66 9.76 -18.16
CA LEU A 269 -47.90 10.02 -17.42
C LEU A 269 -47.72 9.82 -15.91
N GLU A 270 -47.03 8.74 -15.52
CA GLU A 270 -46.79 8.40 -14.12
C GLU A 270 -45.96 9.49 -13.41
N GLU A 271 -44.86 9.92 -14.04
CA GLU A 271 -43.98 10.95 -13.48
C GLU A 271 -44.67 12.32 -13.44
N ALA A 272 -45.43 12.69 -14.47
CA ALA A 272 -46.23 13.92 -14.49
C ALA A 272 -47.26 13.95 -13.34
N GLN A 273 -47.94 12.83 -13.09
CA GLN A 273 -48.87 12.70 -11.95
C GLN A 273 -48.15 12.81 -10.61
N GLN A 274 -46.94 12.25 -10.47
CA GLN A 274 -46.12 12.41 -9.27
C GLN A 274 -45.73 13.87 -9.03
N PHE A 275 -45.33 14.60 -10.07
CA PHE A 275 -45.05 16.03 -9.96
C PHE A 275 -46.28 16.82 -9.53
N GLN A 276 -47.45 16.56 -10.13
CA GLN A 276 -48.73 17.18 -9.75
C GLN A 276 -49.09 16.90 -8.30
N SER A 277 -48.95 15.65 -7.84
CA SER A 277 -49.26 15.26 -6.46
C SER A 277 -48.36 15.96 -5.44
N GLN A 278 -47.09 16.20 -5.76
CA GLN A 278 -46.14 16.84 -4.84
C GLN A 278 -46.27 18.37 -4.83
N ASN A 279 -46.59 19.01 -5.97
CA ASN A 279 -46.50 20.47 -6.13
C ASN A 279 -47.87 21.17 -6.22
N GLY A 280 -48.97 20.44 -6.36
CA GLY A 280 -50.33 21.00 -6.38
C GLY A 280 -50.48 22.10 -7.44
N ASP A 281 -50.98 23.25 -7.04
CA ASP A 281 -51.23 24.40 -7.93
C ASP A 281 -49.95 25.03 -8.52
N HIS A 282 -48.77 24.61 -8.08
CA HIS A 282 -47.49 25.11 -8.56
C HIS A 282 -46.91 24.32 -9.74
N VAL A 283 -47.67 23.40 -10.34
CA VAL A 283 -47.31 22.70 -11.57
C VAL A 283 -48.56 22.44 -12.41
N ASP A 284 -48.43 22.61 -13.73
CA ASP A 284 -49.44 22.21 -14.69
C ASP A 284 -48.95 21.00 -15.49
N ILE A 285 -49.85 20.03 -15.70
CA ILE A 285 -49.61 18.87 -16.57
C ILE A 285 -50.67 18.80 -17.66
N TYR A 286 -50.26 18.52 -18.89
CA TYR A 286 -51.19 18.33 -20.01
C TYR A 286 -50.67 17.32 -21.03
N GLU A 287 -51.59 16.56 -21.62
CA GLU A 287 -51.27 15.54 -22.62
C GLU A 287 -50.82 16.18 -23.93
N ASN A 288 -49.65 15.77 -24.43
CA ASN A 288 -49.23 16.09 -25.79
C ASN A 288 -49.74 14.99 -26.73
N LYS A 289 -50.82 15.30 -27.47
CA LYS A 289 -51.48 14.34 -28.38
C LYS A 289 -50.60 13.90 -29.56
N GLU A 290 -49.52 14.61 -29.86
CA GLU A 290 -48.62 14.29 -30.96
C GLU A 290 -47.51 13.30 -30.53
N SER A 291 -46.98 13.43 -29.31
CA SER A 291 -45.90 12.57 -28.79
C SER A 291 -46.41 11.43 -27.90
N GLY A 292 -47.66 11.50 -27.42
CA GLY A 292 -48.21 10.58 -26.42
C GLY A 292 -47.56 10.73 -25.03
N GLN A 293 -46.70 11.74 -24.85
CA GLN A 293 -46.08 12.09 -23.57
C GLN A 293 -46.87 13.20 -22.85
N TRP A 294 -46.55 13.42 -21.58
CA TRP A 294 -47.15 14.49 -20.80
C TRP A 294 -46.19 15.66 -20.68
N THR A 295 -46.69 16.86 -20.96
CA THR A 295 -45.93 18.08 -20.75
C THR A 295 -46.11 18.55 -19.31
N VAL A 296 -45.00 18.83 -18.62
CA VAL A 296 -44.95 19.30 -17.23
C VAL A 296 -44.38 20.71 -17.21
N ARG A 297 -45.10 21.65 -16.60
CA ARG A 297 -44.68 23.05 -16.46
C ARG A 297 -44.76 23.50 -15.00
N PHE A 298 -43.62 23.68 -14.36
CA PHE A 298 -43.56 24.27 -13.02
C PHE A 298 -43.86 25.77 -13.06
N ARG A 299 -44.72 26.22 -12.16
CA ARG A 299 -45.15 27.61 -12.01
C ARG A 299 -44.36 28.32 -10.93
N LYS A 300 -44.42 29.65 -10.96
CA LYS A 300 -43.95 30.51 -9.86
C LYS A 300 -44.50 30.02 -8.52
N GLY A 301 -43.62 29.93 -7.52
CA GLY A 301 -43.94 29.40 -6.19
C GLY A 301 -43.60 27.93 -6.00
N ALA A 302 -43.32 27.15 -7.06
CA ALA A 302 -42.83 25.78 -6.90
C ALA A 302 -41.45 25.75 -6.24
N THR A 303 -41.17 24.66 -5.53
CA THR A 303 -39.91 24.49 -4.80
C THR A 303 -38.96 23.58 -5.57
N LEU A 304 -37.72 24.00 -5.76
CA LEU A 304 -36.67 23.24 -6.44
C LEU A 304 -35.45 23.00 -5.55
N MET A 305 -34.82 21.85 -5.76
CA MET A 305 -33.57 21.48 -5.12
C MET A 305 -32.39 21.70 -6.08
N VAL A 306 -31.67 22.82 -5.89
CA VAL A 306 -30.54 23.18 -6.75
C VAL A 306 -29.23 22.61 -6.18
N PRO A 307 -28.46 21.82 -6.94
CA PRO A 307 -27.18 21.30 -6.48
C PRO A 307 -26.12 22.41 -6.38
N LYS A 308 -25.35 22.40 -5.31
CA LYS A 308 -24.13 23.19 -5.13
C LYS A 308 -23.00 22.33 -4.55
N ALA A 309 -21.79 22.86 -4.53
CA ALA A 309 -20.62 22.15 -4.01
C ALA A 309 -20.00 22.90 -2.81
N LEU A 310 -19.63 22.14 -1.79
CA LEU A 310 -18.83 22.60 -0.66
C LEU A 310 -17.40 22.04 -0.78
N ARG A 311 -16.40 22.87 -0.50
CA ARG A 311 -15.04 22.39 -0.26
C ARG A 311 -14.93 21.91 1.18
N PHE A 312 -14.79 20.60 1.36
CA PHE A 312 -14.58 19.99 2.67
C PHE A 312 -13.08 19.98 3.01
N ASP A 313 -12.78 19.94 4.30
CA ASP A 313 -11.45 20.10 4.90
C ASP A 313 -10.80 18.75 5.30
N ARG A 314 -11.58 17.66 5.36
CA ARG A 314 -11.05 16.31 5.62
C ARG A 314 -10.77 15.63 4.28
N LEU A 315 -9.50 15.67 3.85
CA LEU A 315 -9.05 15.19 2.54
C LEU A 315 -8.32 13.84 2.59
N VAL A 316 -8.00 13.34 3.78
CA VAL A 316 -7.13 12.17 4.03
C VAL A 316 -7.88 11.14 4.86
N ALA A 317 -7.70 9.86 4.54
CA ALA A 317 -8.24 8.73 5.30
C ALA A 317 -7.31 7.51 5.20
N GLY A 318 -7.40 6.60 6.17
CA GLY A 318 -6.85 5.24 6.05
C GLY A 318 -7.77 4.43 5.16
N GLN A 319 -7.33 4.13 3.93
CA GLN A 319 -8.15 3.46 2.92
C GLN A 319 -7.55 2.08 2.65
N VAL A 320 -8.39 1.05 2.55
CA VAL A 320 -7.97 -0.27 2.05
C VAL A 320 -7.19 -0.08 0.73
N PRO A 321 -6.11 -0.85 0.49
CA PRO A 321 -5.23 -0.65 -0.67
C PRO A 321 -6.02 -0.56 -1.97
N THR A 322 -5.67 0.41 -2.80
CA THR A 322 -6.35 0.63 -4.07
C THR A 322 -6.18 -0.60 -4.95
N GLY A 323 -7.29 -1.03 -5.55
CA GLY A 323 -7.36 -2.25 -6.32
C GLY A 323 -7.90 -3.44 -5.54
N TRP A 324 -7.94 -3.43 -4.19
CA TRP A 324 -8.53 -4.53 -3.39
C TRP A 324 -9.90 -4.95 -3.90
N ASP A 325 -10.08 -6.27 -4.02
CA ASP A 325 -11.27 -6.88 -4.62
C ASP A 325 -11.58 -8.21 -3.94
N ALA A 326 -12.81 -8.37 -3.45
CA ALA A 326 -13.29 -9.59 -2.80
C ALA A 326 -13.32 -10.79 -3.77
N ALA A 327 -13.46 -10.54 -5.07
CA ALA A 327 -13.47 -11.60 -6.09
C ALA A 327 -12.12 -12.34 -6.12
N ARG A 328 -11.00 -11.67 -5.84
CA ARG A 328 -9.67 -12.33 -5.76
C ARG A 328 -9.55 -13.27 -4.57
N TYR A 329 -10.34 -13.06 -3.52
CA TYR A 329 -10.44 -13.97 -2.39
C TYR A 329 -11.46 -15.10 -2.62
N GLY A 330 -12.13 -15.11 -3.78
CA GLY A 330 -13.08 -16.16 -4.16
C GLY A 330 -14.54 -15.87 -3.79
N VAL A 331 -14.87 -14.64 -3.36
CA VAL A 331 -16.27 -14.26 -3.11
C VAL A 331 -17.03 -14.21 -4.46
N PRO A 332 -18.16 -14.93 -4.60
CA PRO A 332 -18.97 -14.90 -5.82
C PRO A 332 -19.51 -13.50 -6.18
N GLN A 333 -19.66 -13.22 -7.48
CA GLN A 333 -20.06 -11.89 -7.96
C GLN A 333 -21.46 -11.48 -7.50
N ASP A 334 -22.40 -12.43 -7.44
CA ASP A 334 -23.75 -12.21 -6.92
C ASP A 334 -23.74 -11.75 -5.45
N ILE A 335 -22.85 -12.30 -4.62
CA ILE A 335 -22.66 -11.84 -3.24
C ILE A 335 -22.05 -10.43 -3.22
N ILE A 336 -21.04 -10.17 -4.05
CA ILE A 336 -20.39 -8.85 -4.16
C ILE A 336 -21.39 -7.76 -4.53
N ASP A 337 -22.32 -8.05 -5.44
CA ASP A 337 -23.32 -7.11 -5.91
C ASP A 337 -24.44 -6.88 -4.88
N GLN A 338 -24.74 -7.89 -4.05
CA GLN A 338 -25.82 -7.90 -3.08
C GLN A 338 -25.50 -7.17 -1.76
N VAL A 339 -24.29 -7.37 -1.22
CA VAL A 339 -23.97 -7.00 0.18
C VAL A 339 -23.29 -5.63 0.31
N ASP A 340 -23.32 -5.05 1.52
CA ASP A 340 -22.48 -3.87 1.81
C ASP A 340 -20.99 -4.24 1.79
N ARG A 341 -20.14 -3.29 1.38
CA ARG A 341 -18.69 -3.48 1.29
C ARG A 341 -18.06 -3.93 2.62
N ILE A 342 -18.62 -3.49 3.76
CA ILE A 342 -18.14 -3.93 5.07
C ILE A 342 -18.34 -5.44 5.29
N THR A 343 -19.43 -6.03 4.76
CA THR A 343 -19.66 -7.47 4.81
C THR A 343 -18.58 -8.23 4.06
N LEU A 344 -18.14 -7.71 2.90
CA LEU A 344 -17.03 -8.31 2.14
C LEU A 344 -15.73 -8.33 2.94
N TYR A 345 -15.43 -7.26 3.68
CA TYR A 345 -14.28 -7.22 4.57
C TYR A 345 -14.38 -8.24 5.70
N VAL A 346 -15.57 -8.40 6.28
CA VAL A 346 -15.83 -9.37 7.36
C VAL A 346 -15.69 -10.80 6.85
N LEU A 347 -16.22 -11.12 5.67
CA LEU A 347 -16.10 -12.46 5.07
C LEU A 347 -14.62 -12.83 4.84
N VAL A 348 -13.86 -11.94 4.20
CA VAL A 348 -12.43 -12.17 3.95
C VAL A 348 -11.64 -12.28 5.26
N SER A 349 -11.89 -11.39 6.22
CA SER A 349 -11.22 -11.42 7.52
C SER A 349 -11.54 -12.71 8.30
N THR A 350 -12.78 -13.20 8.21
CA THR A 350 -13.20 -14.44 8.89
C THR A 350 -12.49 -15.65 8.30
N VAL A 351 -12.46 -15.77 6.98
CA VAL A 351 -11.76 -16.89 6.31
C VAL A 351 -10.27 -16.86 6.63
N GLU A 352 -9.61 -15.72 6.50
CA GLU A 352 -8.18 -15.63 6.83
C GLU A 352 -7.89 -15.89 8.32
N ALA A 353 -8.81 -15.53 9.22
CA ALA A 353 -8.68 -15.83 10.64
C ALA A 353 -8.81 -17.34 10.93
N LEU A 354 -9.73 -18.03 10.26
CA LEU A 354 -9.88 -19.49 10.34
C LEU A 354 -8.64 -20.21 9.81
N VAL A 355 -8.12 -19.79 8.65
CA VAL A 355 -6.87 -20.33 8.09
C VAL A 355 -5.68 -20.07 9.02
N SER A 356 -5.63 -18.91 9.67
CA SER A 356 -4.62 -18.59 10.68
C SER A 356 -4.74 -19.44 11.95
N SER A 357 -5.92 -20.01 12.20
CA SER A 357 -6.17 -21.02 13.24
C SER A 357 -5.89 -22.45 12.77
N GLY A 358 -5.45 -22.65 11.52
CA GLY A 358 -5.25 -23.96 10.91
C GLY A 358 -6.53 -24.67 10.45
N ILE A 359 -7.66 -23.96 10.43
CA ILE A 359 -8.96 -24.49 10.03
C ILE A 359 -9.21 -24.11 8.58
N THR A 360 -9.15 -25.10 7.69
CA THR A 360 -9.36 -24.89 6.24
C THR A 360 -10.81 -25.09 5.82
N ASP A 361 -11.58 -25.86 6.59
CA ASP A 361 -13.01 -26.09 6.41
C ASP A 361 -13.70 -25.80 7.75
N PRO A 362 -14.56 -24.77 7.85
CA PRO A 362 -15.23 -24.42 9.09
C PRO A 362 -16.05 -25.57 9.68
N TYR A 363 -16.52 -26.52 8.86
CA TYR A 363 -17.31 -27.65 9.35
C TYR A 363 -16.47 -28.65 10.17
N GLU A 364 -15.14 -28.49 10.19
CA GLU A 364 -14.27 -29.22 11.12
C GLU A 364 -14.67 -28.99 12.59
N PHE A 365 -15.19 -27.81 12.96
CA PHE A 365 -15.67 -27.54 14.32
C PHE A 365 -16.65 -28.61 14.80
N TYR A 366 -17.56 -29.04 13.93
CA TYR A 366 -18.66 -29.95 14.29
C TYR A 366 -18.20 -31.40 14.52
N LYS A 367 -16.92 -31.71 14.32
CA LYS A 367 -16.31 -32.96 14.79
C LYS A 367 -16.01 -32.95 16.29
N TYR A 368 -15.88 -31.76 16.88
CA TYR A 368 -15.41 -31.57 18.25
C TYR A 368 -16.46 -30.91 19.15
N VAL A 369 -17.34 -30.08 18.60
CA VAL A 369 -18.39 -29.36 19.35
C VAL A 369 -19.76 -29.52 18.70
N HIS A 370 -20.82 -29.31 19.47
CA HIS A 370 -22.17 -29.31 18.93
C HIS A 370 -22.42 -28.06 18.07
N VAL A 371 -23.32 -28.14 17.09
CA VAL A 371 -23.64 -27.02 16.19
C VAL A 371 -24.10 -25.77 16.95
N SER A 372 -24.75 -25.94 18.11
CA SER A 372 -25.19 -24.83 18.97
C SER A 372 -24.08 -24.17 19.79
N GLU A 373 -22.84 -24.67 19.74
CA GLU A 373 -21.71 -24.19 20.54
C GLU A 373 -20.73 -23.34 19.73
N VAL A 374 -20.97 -23.17 18.43
CA VAL A 374 -20.22 -22.24 17.57
C VAL A 374 -21.00 -20.93 17.47
N GLY A 375 -20.54 -19.92 18.20
CA GLY A 375 -21.16 -18.59 18.24
C GLY A 375 -20.40 -17.54 17.42
N ASN A 376 -21.13 -16.57 16.88
CA ASN A 376 -20.55 -15.37 16.26
C ASN A 376 -20.92 -14.13 17.08
N CYS A 377 -19.92 -13.53 17.73
CA CYS A 377 -20.06 -12.32 18.55
C CYS A 377 -19.45 -11.07 17.88
N ALA A 378 -19.21 -11.11 16.57
CA ALA A 378 -18.71 -9.96 15.82
C ALA A 378 -19.75 -8.83 15.76
N GLY A 379 -19.28 -7.58 15.73
CA GLY A 379 -20.14 -6.40 15.69
C GLY A 379 -19.52 -5.23 14.91
N SER A 380 -20.30 -4.17 14.75
CA SER A 380 -19.90 -2.95 14.04
C SER A 380 -20.47 -1.73 14.77
N GLY A 381 -19.77 -0.60 14.69
CA GLY A 381 -20.25 0.66 15.28
C GLY A 381 -21.38 1.31 14.48
N MET A 382 -21.30 1.27 13.14
CA MET A 382 -22.26 1.94 12.25
C MET A 382 -22.87 1.04 11.17
N GLY A 383 -22.43 -0.22 11.05
CA GLY A 383 -22.96 -1.17 10.07
C GLY A 383 -22.69 -0.75 8.61
N GLY A 384 -23.63 -1.07 7.72
CA GLY A 384 -23.52 -0.86 6.27
C GLY A 384 -23.75 0.60 5.86
N GLN A 385 -22.72 1.44 5.97
CA GLN A 385 -22.79 2.87 5.64
C GLN A 385 -23.10 3.15 4.17
N ARG A 386 -22.67 2.29 3.24
CA ARG A 386 -22.98 2.44 1.82
C ARG A 386 -24.45 2.12 1.58
N SER A 387 -24.96 1.06 2.20
CA SER A 387 -26.38 0.71 2.17
C SER A 387 -27.26 1.78 2.81
N LEU A 388 -26.84 2.38 3.94
CA LEU A 388 -27.53 3.51 4.56
C LEU A 388 -27.59 4.72 3.62
N THR A 389 -26.50 5.00 2.90
CA THR A 389 -26.48 6.06 1.89
C THR A 389 -27.46 5.76 0.76
N LYS A 390 -27.47 4.53 0.24
CA LYS A 390 -28.43 4.14 -0.81
C LYS A 390 -29.88 4.29 -0.33
N MET A 391 -30.18 3.83 0.88
CA MET A 391 -31.52 3.87 1.46
C MET A 391 -32.02 5.30 1.71
N TYR A 392 -31.23 6.15 2.38
CA TYR A 392 -31.69 7.49 2.75
C TYR A 392 -31.54 8.53 1.63
N LYS A 393 -30.49 8.41 0.82
CA LYS A 393 -30.14 9.43 -0.17
C LYS A 393 -30.52 9.00 -1.57
N ASP A 394 -30.14 7.80 -1.99
CA ASP A 394 -30.35 7.40 -3.40
C ASP A 394 -31.84 7.13 -3.69
N ARG A 395 -32.58 6.52 -2.74
CA ARG A 395 -34.05 6.43 -2.87
C ARG A 395 -34.74 7.79 -2.87
N LEU A 396 -34.24 8.78 -2.12
CA LEU A 396 -34.76 10.15 -2.15
C LEU A 396 -34.59 10.81 -3.53
N PHE A 397 -33.55 10.42 -4.28
CA PHE A 397 -33.30 10.88 -5.65
C PHE A 397 -33.86 9.93 -6.71
N ASP A 398 -34.77 9.02 -6.33
CA ASP A 398 -35.37 8.01 -7.19
C ASP A 398 -34.35 7.24 -8.05
N LYS A 399 -33.19 6.94 -7.47
CA LYS A 399 -32.20 6.09 -8.12
C LYS A 399 -32.57 4.62 -7.91
N PRO A 400 -32.18 3.73 -8.85
CA PRO A 400 -32.36 2.30 -8.66
C PRO A 400 -31.57 1.82 -7.43
N VAL A 401 -32.28 1.27 -6.46
CA VAL A 401 -31.74 0.69 -5.23
C VAL A 401 -32.42 -0.66 -5.00
N GLN A 402 -31.67 -1.68 -4.57
CA GLN A 402 -32.23 -2.99 -4.26
C GLN A 402 -33.37 -2.90 -3.24
N ASN A 403 -34.40 -3.74 -3.41
CA ASN A 403 -35.60 -3.69 -2.59
C ASN A 403 -35.33 -4.07 -1.14
N ASP A 404 -34.37 -4.96 -0.90
CA ASP A 404 -33.96 -5.48 0.39
C ASP A 404 -32.81 -4.69 1.04
N ILE A 405 -32.50 -3.48 0.55
CA ILE A 405 -31.34 -2.69 1.01
C ILE A 405 -31.30 -2.46 2.52
N LEU A 406 -32.48 -2.42 3.16
CA LEU A 406 -32.62 -2.22 4.59
C LEU A 406 -31.87 -3.31 5.38
N GLN A 407 -31.93 -4.57 4.95
CA GLN A 407 -31.28 -5.67 5.67
C GLN A 407 -29.76 -5.50 5.70
N GLU A 408 -29.17 -4.95 4.63
CA GLU A 408 -27.73 -4.71 4.51
C GLU A 408 -27.25 -3.48 5.30
N THR A 409 -28.17 -2.73 5.94
CA THR A 409 -27.81 -1.62 6.81
C THR A 409 -27.50 -2.08 8.24
N PHE A 410 -28.07 -3.21 8.67
CA PHE A 410 -28.02 -3.63 10.06
C PHE A 410 -26.63 -4.12 10.46
N ILE A 411 -26.25 -3.82 11.71
CA ILE A 411 -24.95 -4.17 12.30
C ILE A 411 -24.75 -5.69 12.41
N ASN A 412 -25.84 -6.44 12.64
CA ASN A 412 -25.78 -7.89 12.82
C ASN A 412 -25.83 -8.67 11.50
N THR A 413 -26.09 -8.02 10.35
CA THR A 413 -26.21 -8.71 9.06
C THR A 413 -24.85 -9.23 8.57
N MET A 414 -23.73 -8.57 8.90
CA MET A 414 -22.41 -9.09 8.54
C MET A 414 -22.14 -10.45 9.20
N ALA A 415 -22.54 -10.62 10.46
CA ALA A 415 -22.44 -11.90 11.17
C ALA A 415 -23.41 -12.95 10.60
N ALA A 416 -24.60 -12.53 10.15
CA ALA A 416 -25.55 -13.41 9.48
C ALA A 416 -24.96 -13.95 8.16
N TRP A 417 -24.33 -13.11 7.34
CA TRP A 417 -23.67 -13.55 6.10
C TRP A 417 -22.53 -14.55 6.36
N VAL A 418 -21.75 -14.35 7.42
CA VAL A 418 -20.74 -15.34 7.84
C VAL A 418 -21.39 -16.70 8.15
N ASN A 419 -22.51 -16.71 8.88
CA ASN A 419 -23.24 -17.92 9.21
C ASN A 419 -24.07 -18.50 8.06
N LEU A 420 -24.35 -17.74 7.00
CA LEU A 420 -25.06 -18.27 5.83
C LEU A 420 -24.09 -18.89 4.82
N LEU A 421 -22.84 -18.40 4.79
CA LEU A 421 -21.87 -18.75 3.75
C LEU A 421 -20.72 -19.64 4.23
N LEU A 422 -20.42 -19.68 5.54
CA LEU A 422 -19.23 -20.36 6.07
C LEU A 422 -19.51 -21.34 7.21
N LEU A 423 -20.23 -20.89 8.25
CA LEU A 423 -20.53 -21.68 9.46
C LEU A 423 -21.88 -22.38 9.32
#